data_AF-A0A9E4PKT8-F1
#
_entry.id   AF-A0A9E4PKT8-F1
#
_cell.length_a   1.000
_cell.length_b   1.000
_cell.length_c   1.000
_cell.angle_alpha   90.00
_cell.angle_beta   90.00
_cell.angle_gamma   90.00
#
_symmetry.space_group_name_H-M   'P 1'
#
loop_
_entity.id
_entity.type
_entity.pdbx_description
1 polymer ?
#
loop_
_entity_poly.entity_id
_entity_poly.type
_entity_poly.pdbx_seq_one_letter_code
_entity_poly.pdbx_strand_id
1 'polypeptide(L)'
;MAASETPTLVSGDKTVTAAGTAEALGASQRVRSITVVAKDNNTGRVYVGGSDVASTVNRGLGAGDVLTHTSAGGWLDLADVYVDVDVSGEGVDYYAVKA
;
A
#
# COMPACT_ATOMS: atom_id res chain seq x y z
N MET A 1 -0.13 32.06 -8.21
CA MET A 1 -1.47 31.44 -8.14
C MET A 1 -1.23 29.93 -8.15
N ALA A 2 -1.17 29.28 -6.99
CA ALA A 2 -1.05 27.82 -6.96
C ALA A 2 -2.38 27.24 -7.46
N ALA A 3 -2.35 26.42 -8.51
CA ALA A 3 -3.50 25.64 -8.88
C ALA A 3 -3.79 24.70 -7.71
N SER A 4 -4.95 24.88 -7.06
CA SER A 4 -5.46 23.89 -6.11
C SER A 4 -5.78 22.65 -6.94
N GLU A 5 -4.88 21.67 -6.96
CA GLU A 5 -5.19 20.38 -7.58
C GLU A 5 -6.44 19.83 -6.89
N THR A 6 -7.51 19.61 -7.64
CA THR A 6 -8.72 18.97 -7.11
C THR A 6 -8.30 17.60 -6.59
N PRO A 7 -8.59 17.24 -5.34
CA PRO A 7 -8.24 15.92 -4.82
C PRO A 7 -8.91 14.86 -5.70
N THR A 8 -8.10 14.07 -6.39
CA THR A 8 -8.56 12.96 -7.22
C THR A 8 -8.35 11.66 -6.47
N LEU A 9 -9.41 10.88 -6.34
CA LEU A 9 -9.35 9.54 -5.79
C LEU A 9 -8.77 8.60 -6.85
N VAL A 10 -7.73 7.87 -6.47
CA VAL A 10 -7.09 6.82 -7.26
C VAL A 10 -7.24 5.52 -6.49
N SER A 11 -7.50 4.43 -7.19
CA SER A 11 -7.54 3.10 -6.60
C SER A 11 -6.80 2.11 -7.49
N GLY A 12 -6.37 1.00 -6.89
CA GLY A 12 -5.75 -0.11 -7.60
C GLY A 12 -5.61 -1.29 -6.67
N ASP A 13 -4.97 -2.34 -7.18
CA ASP A 13 -4.61 -3.51 -6.40
C ASP A 13 -3.14 -3.85 -6.60
N LYS A 14 -2.59 -4.55 -5.63
CA LYS A 14 -1.26 -5.14 -5.73
C LYS A 14 -1.35 -6.59 -5.31
N THR A 15 -0.93 -7.48 -6.20
CA THR A 15 -0.71 -8.89 -5.90
C THR A 15 0.78 -9.14 -5.92
N VAL A 16 1.32 -9.69 -4.83
CA VAL A 16 2.74 -10.01 -4.72
C VAL A 16 2.99 -11.38 -5.32
N THR A 17 3.89 -11.45 -6.29
CA THR A 17 4.12 -12.65 -7.09
C THR A 17 4.81 -13.75 -6.29
N ALA A 18 5.75 -13.36 -5.42
CA ALA A 18 6.51 -14.26 -4.59
C ALA A 18 6.54 -13.79 -3.13
N ALA A 19 6.10 -14.65 -2.22
CA ALA A 19 6.21 -14.39 -0.78
C ALA A 19 7.67 -14.13 -0.36
N GLY A 20 7.86 -13.19 0.56
CA GLY A 20 9.18 -12.73 1.00
C GLY A 20 9.87 -11.78 0.02
N THR A 21 9.14 -11.23 -0.95
CA THR A 21 9.66 -10.20 -1.86
C THR A 21 8.81 -8.94 -1.74
N ALA A 22 9.44 -7.87 -1.28
CA ALA A 22 8.82 -6.55 -1.21
C ALA A 22 8.57 -6.00 -2.62
N GLU A 23 7.31 -5.76 -2.97
CA GLU A 23 6.93 -5.14 -4.23
C GLU A 23 6.32 -3.75 -4.02
N ALA A 24 6.78 -2.76 -4.79
CA ALA A 24 6.23 -1.41 -4.75
C ALA A 24 4.75 -1.40 -5.17
N LEU A 25 3.90 -0.77 -4.36
CA LEU A 25 2.45 -0.79 -4.47
C LEU A 25 1.95 -0.23 -5.81
N GLY A 26 2.66 0.76 -6.37
CA GLY A 26 2.36 1.32 -7.68
C GLY A 26 3.52 2.07 -8.31
N ALA A 27 3.27 2.63 -9.49
CA ALA A 27 4.19 3.58 -10.12
C ALA A 27 4.27 4.90 -9.35
N SER A 28 5.30 5.69 -9.63
CA SER A 28 5.51 6.98 -8.95
C SER A 28 4.32 7.90 -9.12
N GLN A 29 3.67 8.21 -8.00
CA GLN A 29 2.46 9.01 -7.91
C GLN A 29 2.38 9.62 -6.51
N ARG A 30 2.45 10.95 -6.44
CA ARG A 30 2.29 11.68 -5.19
C ARG A 30 0.86 11.61 -4.67
N VAL A 31 0.70 11.21 -3.41
CA VAL A 31 -0.58 11.07 -2.72
C VAL A 31 -0.51 11.70 -1.33
N ARG A 32 -1.62 12.26 -0.87
CA ARG A 32 -1.76 12.84 0.49
C ARG A 32 -2.08 11.77 1.52
N SER A 33 -2.89 10.80 1.13
CA SER A 33 -3.34 9.71 1.97
C SER A 33 -3.45 8.44 1.15
N ILE A 34 -3.27 7.31 1.83
CA ILE A 34 -3.49 5.99 1.29
C ILE A 34 -4.20 5.12 2.33
N THR A 35 -5.19 4.37 1.87
CA THR A 35 -5.85 3.31 2.61
C THR A 35 -5.55 2.02 1.88
N VAL A 36 -4.96 1.06 2.58
CA VAL A 36 -4.63 -0.27 2.09
C VAL A 36 -5.53 -1.27 2.80
N VAL A 37 -6.13 -2.17 2.04
CA VAL A 37 -7.03 -3.23 2.52
C VAL A 37 -6.44 -4.56 2.09
N ALA A 38 -6.18 -5.45 3.03
CA ALA A 38 -5.76 -6.81 2.70
C ALA A 38 -6.93 -7.56 2.04
N LYS A 39 -6.69 -8.19 0.88
CA LYS A 39 -7.74 -8.91 0.13
C LYS A 39 -8.38 -9.99 1.01
N ASP A 40 -9.70 -10.13 0.92
CA ASP A 40 -10.49 -11.07 1.74
C ASP A 40 -10.12 -12.54 1.51
N ASN A 41 -9.55 -12.87 0.36
CA ASN A 41 -9.13 -14.23 0.01
C ASN A 41 -7.69 -14.55 0.44
N ASN A 42 -6.98 -13.63 1.10
CA ASN A 42 -5.67 -13.93 1.66
C ASN A 42 -5.83 -14.96 2.80
N THR A 43 -4.94 -15.94 2.80
CA THR A 43 -4.81 -16.99 3.80
C THR A 43 -3.66 -16.72 4.77
N GLY A 44 -2.64 -15.98 4.32
CA GLY A 44 -1.51 -15.49 5.11
C GLY A 44 -1.69 -14.04 5.56
N ARG A 45 -0.61 -13.45 6.09
CA ARG A 45 -0.56 -12.02 6.39
C ARG A 45 0.04 -11.22 5.24
N VAL A 46 -0.38 -9.97 5.16
CA VAL A 46 0.17 -8.98 4.24
C VAL A 46 0.89 -7.87 5.00
N TYR A 47 2.11 -7.58 4.61
CA TYR A 47 2.97 -6.60 5.26
C TYR A 47 3.04 -5.36 4.38
N VAL A 48 2.82 -4.19 4.97
CA VAL A 48 2.88 -2.90 4.27
C VAL A 48 3.92 -2.02 4.95
N GLY A 49 4.83 -1.42 4.18
CA GLY A 49 5.94 -0.63 4.71
C GLY A 49 6.77 0.05 3.62
N GLY A 50 8.03 0.35 3.94
CA GLY A 50 9.04 0.82 2.98
C GLY A 50 9.70 -0.35 2.24
N SER A 51 10.76 -0.09 1.48
CA SER A 51 11.47 -1.12 0.70
C SER A 51 12.07 -2.26 1.53
N ASP A 52 12.18 -2.07 2.84
CA ASP A 52 12.62 -3.01 3.86
C ASP A 52 11.46 -3.78 4.53
N VAL A 53 10.23 -3.65 4.03
CA VAL A 53 9.06 -4.39 4.54
C VAL A 53 9.30 -5.90 4.49
N ALA A 54 9.06 -6.55 5.62
CA ALA A 54 9.21 -8.00 5.75
C ALA A 54 8.38 -8.52 6.93
N SER A 55 8.08 -9.82 6.91
CA SER A 55 7.38 -10.52 8.00
C SER A 55 8.10 -10.48 9.35
N THR A 56 9.41 -10.24 9.35
CA THR A 56 10.23 -10.13 10.56
C THR A 56 10.20 -8.73 11.19
N VAL A 57 9.78 -7.72 10.45
CA VAL A 57 9.78 -6.30 10.86
C VAL A 57 8.36 -5.81 11.14
N ASN A 58 7.39 -6.24 10.34
CA ASN A 58 6.03 -5.75 10.38
C ASN A 58 5.09 -6.81 10.99
N ARG A 59 4.10 -6.38 11.78
CA ARG A 59 3.08 -7.28 12.33
C ARG A 59 2.23 -7.94 11.25
N GLY A 60 2.03 -7.27 10.12
CA GLY A 60 1.17 -7.71 9.03
C GLY A 60 -0.32 -7.47 9.31
N LEU A 61 -1.09 -7.47 8.23
CA LEU A 61 -2.53 -7.33 8.14
C LEU A 61 -3.12 -8.72 7.84
N GLY A 62 -4.15 -9.12 8.58
CA GLY A 62 -4.96 -10.28 8.22
C GLY A 62 -5.92 -9.94 7.06
N ALA A 63 -6.58 -10.96 6.49
CA ALA A 63 -7.60 -10.74 5.47
C ALA A 63 -8.68 -9.76 5.95
N GLY A 64 -8.99 -8.75 5.12
CA GLY A 64 -9.95 -7.69 5.43
C GLY A 64 -9.44 -6.60 6.36
N ASP A 65 -8.24 -6.72 6.95
CA ASP A 65 -7.67 -5.67 7.78
C ASP A 65 -7.32 -4.44 6.94
N VAL A 66 -7.46 -3.27 7.57
CA VAL A 66 -7.26 -1.97 6.94
C VAL A 66 -6.13 -1.21 7.60
N LEU A 67 -5.24 -0.66 6.77
CA LEU A 67 -4.19 0.28 7.17
C LEU A 67 -4.38 1.60 6.43
N THR A 68 -4.60 2.69 7.18
CA THR A 68 -4.65 4.03 6.60
C THR A 68 -3.45 4.84 7.05
N HIS A 69 -2.79 5.48 6.09
CA HIS A 69 -1.71 6.42 6.32
C HIS A 69 -2.01 7.77 5.66
N THR A 70 -1.82 8.85 6.39
CA THR A 70 -2.04 10.22 5.92
C THR A 70 -0.82 11.06 6.23
N SER A 71 -0.27 11.71 5.21
CA SER A 71 0.87 12.60 5.35
C SER A 71 0.43 13.92 6.00
N ALA A 72 1.00 14.24 7.16
CA ALA A 72 0.72 15.50 7.86
C ALA A 72 1.52 16.65 7.22
N GLY A 73 0.92 17.31 6.24
CA GLY A 73 1.50 18.51 5.61
C GLY A 73 2.51 18.26 4.48
N GLY A 74 2.62 17.01 4.01
CA GLY A 74 3.50 16.61 2.91
C GLY A 74 2.78 15.78 1.84
N TRP A 75 3.52 14.89 1.21
CA TRP A 75 3.05 13.88 0.27
C TRP A 75 3.86 12.61 0.46
N LEU A 76 3.27 11.47 0.11
CA LEU A 76 3.90 10.16 -0.01
C LEU A 76 3.94 9.78 -1.49
N ASP A 77 4.95 9.05 -1.91
CA ASP A 77 4.95 8.41 -3.23
C ASP A 77 4.42 6.98 -3.12
N LEU A 78 3.47 6.58 -3.98
CA LEU A 78 3.02 5.19 -4.07
C LEU A 78 4.16 4.22 -4.42
N ALA A 79 5.21 4.69 -5.10
CA ALA A 79 6.41 3.89 -5.39
C ALA A 79 7.28 3.63 -4.14
N ASP A 80 7.12 4.41 -3.08
CA ASP A 80 7.83 4.23 -1.80
C ASP A 80 7.04 3.36 -0.80
N VAL A 81 5.81 2.98 -1.14
CA VAL A 81 5.01 2.03 -0.36
C VAL A 81 5.23 0.66 -0.96
N TYR A 82 5.69 -0.29 -0.15
CA TYR A 82 5.92 -1.66 -0.55
C TYR A 82 5.00 -2.62 0.20
N VAL A 83 4.72 -3.73 -0.46
CA VAL A 83 3.91 -4.83 0.05
C VAL A 83 4.70 -6.12 -0.04
N ASP A 84 4.70 -6.90 1.03
CA ASP A 84 5.19 -8.28 1.07
C ASP A 84 4.08 -9.18 1.64
N VAL A 85 4.13 -10.48 1.36
CA VAL A 85 3.10 -11.45 1.74
C VAL A 85 3.70 -12.74 2.27
N ASP A 86 2.97 -13.43 3.14
CA ASP A 86 3.35 -14.78 3.59
C ASP A 86 3.14 -15.85 2.50
N VAL A 87 2.13 -15.67 1.63
CA VAL A 87 1.78 -16.65 0.58
C VAL A 87 1.78 -15.96 -0.78
N SER A 88 2.55 -16.52 -1.72
CA SER A 88 2.64 -16.01 -3.09
C SER A 88 1.27 -15.92 -3.76
N GLY A 89 0.99 -14.82 -4.45
CA GLY A 89 -0.29 -14.56 -5.09
C GLY A 89 -1.33 -13.86 -4.18
N GLU A 90 -0.96 -13.55 -2.93
CA GLU A 90 -1.75 -12.70 -2.04
C GLU A 90 -1.45 -11.21 -2.27
N GLY A 91 -2.26 -10.35 -1.65
CA GLY A 91 -2.07 -8.92 -1.86
C GLY A 91 -3.08 -8.00 -1.19
N VAL A 92 -3.14 -6.78 -1.70
CA VAL A 92 -3.97 -5.71 -1.15
C VAL A 92 -4.73 -4.98 -2.25
N ASP A 93 -5.83 -4.37 -1.87
CA ASP A 93 -6.47 -3.28 -2.59
C ASP A 93 -6.07 -1.95 -1.93
N TYR A 94 -5.93 -0.89 -2.71
CA TYR A 94 -5.59 0.42 -2.17
C TYR A 94 -6.45 1.54 -2.76
N TYR A 95 -6.66 2.57 -1.94
CA TYR A 95 -7.35 3.80 -2.26
C TYR A 95 -6.49 4.97 -1.81
N ALA A 96 -6.16 5.88 -2.71
CA ALA A 96 -5.29 7.01 -2.41
C ALA A 96 -5.86 8.31 -2.95
N VAL A 97 -5.56 9.43 -2.27
CA VAL A 97 -5.94 10.76 -2.73
C VAL A 97 -4.70 11.44 -3.28
N LYS A 98 -4.73 11.80 -4.57
CA LYS A 98 -3.62 12.50 -5.23
C LYS A 98 -3.33 13.85 -4.55
N ALA A 99 -2.05 14.15 -4.40
CA ALA A 99 -1.55 15.28 -3.60
C ALA A 99 -1.50 16.62 -4.34
#